data_AF-D5CPZ0-F1
#
_entry.id   AF-D5CPZ0-F1
#
_cell.length_a   1.000
_cell.length_b   1.000
_cell.length_c   1.000
_cell.angle_alpha   90.00
_cell.angle_beta   90.00
_cell.angle_gamma   90.00
#
_symmetry.space_group_name_H-M   'P 1'
#
loop_
_entity.id
_entity.type
_entity.pdbx_description
1 polymer ?
#
loop_
_entity_poly.entity_id
_entity_poly.type
_entity_poly.pdbx_seq_one_letter_code
_entity_poly.pdbx_strand_id
1 'polypeptide(L)'
;MVVSAFSEIEFFLLIIFSIVLPAGIYGYMMWKKVISRGAVLMFGITLIAIAGVCVFLLQRLKVIAAASPSFIDDRMFSSEISLALYLLPALFAGVGVNVISHLLIRHLEKAEKQFDQENPKRS
;
A
#
# COMPACT_ATOMS: atom_id res chain seq x y z
N MET A 1 32.19 -4.75 1.18
CA MET A 1 31.56 -4.45 2.49
C MET A 1 30.41 -3.45 2.38
N VAL A 2 30.49 -2.41 1.54
CA VAL A 2 29.43 -1.39 1.41
C VAL A 2 28.11 -1.93 0.80
N VAL A 3 28.18 -2.80 -0.22
CA VAL A 3 26.98 -3.36 -0.90
C VAL A 3 26.07 -4.16 0.05
N SER A 4 26.65 -4.88 1.01
CA SER A 4 25.89 -5.68 1.99
C SER A 4 25.09 -4.81 2.95
N ALA A 5 25.66 -3.68 3.41
CA ALA A 5 24.98 -2.79 4.36
C ALA A 5 23.81 -2.02 3.72
N PHE A 6 23.93 -1.65 2.43
CA PHE A 6 22.83 -1.03 1.69
C PHE A 6 21.67 -2.01 1.45
N SER A 7 21.97 -3.26 1.13
CA SER A 7 20.97 -4.33 0.96
C SER A 7 20.18 -4.58 2.25
N GLU A 8 20.87 -4.64 3.39
CA GLU A 8 20.25 -4.89 4.69
C GLU A 8 19.28 -3.76 5.10
N ILE A 9 19.66 -2.50 4.89
CA ILE A 9 18.79 -1.35 5.17
C ILE A 9 17.53 -1.36 4.28
N GLU A 10 17.70 -1.58 2.96
CA GLU A 10 16.57 -1.64 2.02
C GLU A 10 15.60 -2.78 2.36
N PHE A 11 16.12 -3.92 2.81
CA PHE A 11 15.33 -5.05 3.26
C PHE A 11 14.53 -4.76 4.55
N PHE A 12 15.16 -4.16 5.56
CA PHE A 12 14.44 -3.77 6.78
C PHE A 12 13.40 -2.69 6.53
N LEU A 13 13.69 -1.72 5.66
CA LEU A 13 12.70 -0.74 5.21
C LEU A 13 11.52 -1.42 4.53
N LEU A 14 11.77 -2.40 3.67
CA LEU A 14 10.71 -3.16 3.01
C LEU A 14 9.82 -3.86 4.05
N ILE A 15 10.37 -4.49 5.09
CA ILE A 15 9.59 -5.10 6.17
C ILE A 15 8.74 -4.06 6.92
N ILE A 16 9.34 -2.92 7.28
CA ILE A 16 8.64 -1.85 8.01
C ILE A 16 7.48 -1.31 7.20
N PHE A 17 7.71 -0.99 5.92
CA PHE A 17 6.68 -0.44 5.04
C PHE A 17 5.63 -1.47 4.64
N SER A 18 5.99 -2.74 4.47
CA SER A 18 5.05 -3.76 4.02
C SER A 18 4.23 -4.40 5.13
N ILE A 19 4.70 -4.42 6.39
CA ILE A 19 4.02 -5.15 7.46
C ILE A 19 3.73 -4.23 8.64
N VAL A 20 4.77 -3.65 9.23
CA VAL A 20 4.66 -2.94 10.52
C VAL A 20 3.80 -1.69 10.39
N LEU A 21 4.05 -0.88 9.38
CA LEU A 21 3.40 0.42 9.21
C LEU A 21 1.91 0.27 8.80
N PRO A 22 1.53 -0.58 7.82
CA PRO A 22 0.13 -0.85 7.51
C PRO A 22 -0.65 -1.44 8.70
N ALA A 23 -0.07 -2.41 9.42
CA ALA A 23 -0.71 -3.02 10.59
C ALA A 23 -0.90 -2.01 11.73
N GLY A 24 0.11 -1.15 11.96
CA GLY A 24 0.04 -0.09 12.97
C GLY A 24 -1.05 0.93 12.65
N ILE A 25 -1.14 1.39 11.40
CA ILE A 25 -2.18 2.36 10.99
C ILE A 25 -3.57 1.73 11.11
N TYR A 26 -3.74 0.48 10.64
CA TYR A 26 -5.01 -0.23 10.75
C TYR A 26 -5.41 -0.47 12.21
N GLY A 27 -4.48 -0.92 13.06
CA GLY A 27 -4.71 -1.11 14.50
C GLY A 27 -5.10 0.19 15.20
N TYR A 28 -4.44 1.30 14.87
CA TYR A 28 -4.81 2.62 15.38
C TYR A 28 -6.23 3.03 14.97
N MET A 29 -6.61 2.77 13.71
CA MET A 29 -7.97 3.03 13.23
C MET A 29 -9.00 2.17 13.97
N MET A 30 -8.71 0.89 14.20
CA MET A 30 -9.58 -0.03 14.95
C MET A 30 -9.79 0.39 16.41
N TRP A 31 -8.80 1.02 17.04
CA TRP A 31 -8.95 1.57 18.39
C TRP A 31 -9.79 2.84 18.45
N LYS A 32 -9.97 3.55 17.33
CA LYS A 32 -10.85 4.73 17.29
C LYS A 32 -12.31 4.32 17.12
N LYS A 33 -13.15 4.73 18.07
CA LYS A 33 -14.61 4.52 18.03
C LYS A 33 -15.32 5.17 16.83
N VAL A 34 -14.79 6.28 16.31
CA VAL A 34 -15.36 6.99 15.15
C VAL A 34 -14.23 7.39 14.22
N ILE A 35 -14.33 6.96 12.97
CA ILE A 35 -13.35 7.27 11.92
C ILE A 35 -14.01 8.23 10.93
N SER A 36 -13.37 9.37 10.67
CA SER A 36 -13.87 10.35 9.70
C SER A 36 -13.65 9.88 8.27
N ARG A 37 -14.47 10.36 7.33
CA ARG A 37 -14.31 10.10 5.89
C ARG A 37 -12.92 10.50 5.38
N GLY A 38 -12.40 11.64 5.85
CA GLY A 38 -11.06 12.10 5.49
C GLY A 38 -9.95 11.19 6.01
N ALA A 39 -10.09 10.61 7.21
CA ALA A 39 -9.12 9.64 7.73
C ALA A 39 -9.09 8.36 6.88
N VAL A 40 -10.26 7.88 6.43
CA VAL A 40 -10.36 6.73 5.51
C VAL A 40 -9.73 7.04 4.15
N LEU A 41 -9.92 8.25 3.62
CA LEU A 41 -9.27 8.69 2.37
C LEU A 41 -7.75 8.68 2.51
N MET A 42 -7.23 9.31 3.57
CA MET A 42 -5.81 9.36 3.84
C MET A 42 -5.22 7.96 3.99
N PHE A 43 -5.93 7.06 4.67
CA PHE A 43 -5.52 5.66 4.78
C PHE A 43 -5.38 4.99 3.41
N GLY A 44 -6.38 5.12 2.53
CA GLY A 44 -6.31 4.58 1.17
C GLY A 44 -5.14 5.14 0.36
N ILE A 45 -4.90 6.45 0.43
CA ILE A 45 -3.76 7.12 -0.23
C ILE A 45 -2.44 6.61 0.33
N THR A 46 -2.33 6.47 1.65
CA THR A 46 -1.13 5.94 2.32
C THR A 46 -0.85 4.51 1.87
N LEU A 47 -1.85 3.63 1.75
CA LEU A 47 -1.65 2.27 1.23
C LEU A 47 -1.11 2.26 -0.20
N ILE A 48 -1.63 3.13 -1.08
CA ILE A 48 -1.13 3.26 -2.46
C ILE A 48 0.32 3.76 -2.47
N ALA A 49 0.65 4.75 -1.64
CA ALA A 49 2.01 5.27 -1.52
C ALA A 49 2.98 4.19 -1.01
N ILE A 50 2.58 3.43 0.01
CA ILE A 50 3.35 2.29 0.55
C ILE A 50 3.58 1.24 -0.53
N ALA A 51 2.57 0.91 -1.33
CA ALA A 51 2.71 -0.01 -2.44
C ALA A 51 3.81 0.45 -3.41
N GLY A 52 3.79 1.73 -3.79
CA GLY A 52 4.83 2.33 -4.65
C GLY A 52 6.23 2.22 -4.04
N VAL A 53 6.38 2.54 -2.75
CA VAL A 53 7.66 2.42 -2.03
C VAL A 53 8.14 0.96 -2.00
N CYS A 54 7.25 0.01 -1.73
CA CYS A 54 7.60 -1.41 -1.68
C CYS A 54 8.04 -1.92 -3.06
N VAL A 55 7.35 -1.54 -4.14
CA VAL A 55 7.77 -1.89 -5.52
C VAL A 55 9.14 -1.29 -5.83
N PHE A 56 9.38 -0.03 -5.47
CA PHE A 56 10.68 0.62 -5.66
C PHE A 56 11.80 -0.11 -4.92
N LEU A 57 11.61 -0.41 -3.64
CA LEU A 57 12.58 -1.15 -2.82
C LEU A 57 12.85 -2.54 -3.40
N LEU A 58 11.82 -3.27 -3.84
CA LEU A 58 11.97 -4.58 -4.47
C LEU A 58 12.78 -4.51 -5.77
N GLN A 59 12.55 -3.49 -6.59
CA GLN A 59 13.34 -3.30 -7.81
C GLN A 59 14.81 -3.01 -7.50
N ARG A 60 15.09 -2.20 -6.48
CA ARG A 60 16.46 -1.89 -6.03
C ARG A 60 17.17 -3.13 -5.51
N LEU A 61 16.52 -3.87 -4.61
CA LEU A 61 17.03 -5.12 -4.07
C LEU A 61 17.29 -6.16 -5.17
N LYS A 62 16.41 -6.28 -6.16
CA LYS A 62 16.60 -7.18 -7.31
C LYS A 62 17.84 -6.81 -8.14
N VAL A 63 18.07 -5.52 -8.40
CA VAL A 63 19.26 -5.06 -9.14
C VAL A 63 20.54 -5.32 -8.35
N ILE A 64 20.52 -5.11 -7.03
CA ILE A 64 21.67 -5.35 -6.16
C ILE A 64 21.96 -6.85 -6.05
N ALA A 65 20.93 -7.68 -5.89
CA ALA A 65 21.05 -9.14 -5.83
C ALA A 65 21.67 -9.71 -7.12
N ALA A 66 21.23 -9.23 -8.29
CA ALA A 66 21.77 -9.68 -9.59
C ALA A 66 23.24 -9.29 -9.81
N ALA A 67 23.75 -8.29 -9.08
CA ALA A 67 25.15 -7.87 -9.13
C ALA A 67 26.02 -8.52 -8.03
N SER A 68 25.41 -9.27 -7.11
CA SER A 68 26.07 -9.92 -5.98
C SER A 68 26.50 -11.35 -6.37
N PRO A 69 27.76 -11.77 -6.15
CA PRO A 69 28.20 -13.15 -6.41
C PRO A 69 27.68 -14.16 -5.36
N SER A 70 26.72 -13.79 -4.53
CA SER A 70 26.19 -14.60 -3.44
C SER A 70 25.07 -15.54 -3.93
N PHE A 71 25.26 -16.85 -3.77
CA PHE A 71 24.29 -17.89 -4.13
C PHE A 71 22.95 -17.81 -3.37
N ILE A 72 22.91 -17.11 -2.24
CA ILE A 72 21.74 -17.00 -1.36
C ILE A 72 20.79 -15.91 -1.88
N ASP A 73 21.33 -14.76 -2.31
CA ASP A 73 20.54 -13.66 -2.88
C ASP A 73 19.82 -14.11 -4.16
N ASP A 74 20.52 -14.86 -5.01
CA ASP A 74 20.01 -15.31 -6.31
C ASP A 74 18.85 -16.31 -6.18
N ARG A 75 18.89 -17.19 -5.17
CA ARG A 75 17.78 -18.13 -4.87
C ARG A 75 16.58 -17.44 -4.24
N MET A 76 16.78 -16.46 -3.36
CA MET A 76 15.65 -15.82 -2.67
C MET A 76 14.77 -15.05 -3.66
N PHE A 77 15.38 -14.32 -4.60
CA PHE A 77 14.66 -13.54 -5.63
C PHE A 77 14.13 -14.37 -6.81
N SER A 78 14.62 -15.60 -7.01
CA SER A 78 14.10 -16.55 -8.00
C SER A 78 13.07 -17.54 -7.43
N SER A 79 12.81 -17.49 -6.12
CA SER A 79 11.89 -18.39 -5.42
C SER A 79 10.48 -17.81 -5.21
N GLU A 80 9.58 -18.65 -4.70
CA GLU A 80 8.22 -18.31 -4.24
C GLU A 80 8.18 -17.12 -3.25
N ILE A 81 9.26 -16.88 -2.50
CA ILE A 81 9.38 -15.73 -1.60
C ILE A 81 9.36 -14.42 -2.39
N SER A 82 10.00 -14.35 -3.55
CA SER A 82 9.96 -13.19 -4.44
C SER A 82 8.54 -12.91 -4.91
N LEU A 83 7.81 -13.96 -5.30
CA LEU A 83 6.40 -13.83 -5.68
C LEU A 83 5.56 -13.29 -4.51
N ALA A 84 5.73 -13.82 -3.31
CA ALA A 84 5.03 -13.34 -2.11
C ALA A 84 5.36 -11.87 -1.79
N LEU A 85 6.62 -11.47 -1.96
CA LEU A 85 7.07 -10.10 -1.77
C LEU A 85 6.46 -9.14 -2.80
N TYR A 86 6.25 -9.56 -4.05
CA TYR A 86 5.54 -8.76 -5.07
C TYR A 86 4.01 -8.71 -4.85
N LEU A 87 3.42 -9.73 -4.22
CA LEU A 87 1.99 -9.75 -3.91
C LEU A 87 1.60 -8.70 -2.87
N LEU A 88 2.45 -8.43 -1.87
CA LEU A 88 2.18 -7.43 -0.81
C LEU A 88 1.91 -6.02 -1.36
N PRO A 89 2.79 -5.42 -2.19
CA PRO A 89 2.51 -4.14 -2.82
C PRO A 89 1.22 -4.14 -3.65
N ALA A 90 0.97 -5.21 -4.41
CA ALA A 90 -0.24 -5.34 -5.21
C ALA A 90 -1.51 -5.36 -4.34
N LEU A 91 -1.48 -6.07 -3.22
CA LEU A 91 -2.55 -6.08 -2.24
C LEU A 91 -2.80 -4.68 -1.65
N PHE A 92 -1.75 -3.96 -1.24
CA PHE A 92 -1.92 -2.60 -0.70
C PHE A 92 -2.47 -1.62 -1.73
N ALA A 93 -2.00 -1.69 -2.98
CA ALA A 93 -2.57 -0.90 -4.07
C ALA A 93 -4.05 -1.24 -4.29
N GLY A 94 -4.41 -2.53 -4.37
CA GLY A 94 -5.78 -2.98 -4.57
C GLY A 94 -6.73 -2.54 -3.45
N VAL A 95 -6.33 -2.74 -2.19
CA VAL A 95 -7.10 -2.31 -1.02
C VAL A 95 -7.23 -0.79 -0.98
N GLY A 96 -6.13 -0.07 -1.18
CA GLY A 96 -6.12 1.39 -1.20
C GLY A 96 -7.05 1.97 -2.24
N VAL A 97 -7.00 1.47 -3.48
CA VAL A 97 -7.91 1.85 -4.57
C VAL A 97 -9.35 1.55 -4.18
N ASN A 98 -9.65 0.35 -3.68
CA ASN A 98 -11.01 -0.03 -3.30
C ASN A 98 -11.60 0.88 -2.21
N VAL A 99 -10.81 1.20 -1.17
CA VAL A 99 -11.22 2.13 -0.10
C VAL A 99 -11.54 3.52 -0.66
N ILE A 100 -10.69 4.05 -1.55
CA ILE A 100 -10.91 5.36 -2.18
C ILE A 100 -12.15 5.33 -3.07
N SER A 101 -12.29 4.31 -3.92
CA SER A 101 -13.45 4.13 -4.81
C SER A 101 -14.75 4.13 -4.03
N HIS A 102 -14.83 3.35 -2.94
CA HIS A 102 -16.00 3.30 -2.08
C HIS A 102 -16.34 4.65 -1.46
N LEU A 103 -15.32 5.41 -1.05
CA LEU A 103 -15.51 6.74 -0.47
C LEU A 103 -16.04 7.75 -1.51
N LEU A 104 -15.49 7.72 -2.72
CA LEU A 104 -15.89 8.59 -3.82
C LEU A 104 -17.32 8.30 -4.25
N ILE A 105 -17.66 7.03 -4.47
CA ILE A 105 -19.04 6.61 -4.85
C ILE A 105 -20.04 7.10 -3.80
N ARG A 106 -19.77 6.86 -2.51
CA ARG A 106 -20.64 7.34 -1.42
C ARG A 106 -20.74 8.86 -1.32
N HIS A 107 -19.71 9.59 -1.74
CA HIS A 107 -19.76 11.04 -1.79
C HIS A 107 -20.65 11.53 -2.92
N LEU A 108 -20.50 10.94 -4.11
CA LEU A 108 -21.31 11.24 -5.29
C LEU A 108 -22.79 10.91 -5.08
N GLU A 109 -23.11 9.72 -4.57
CA GLU A 109 -24.49 9.32 -4.23
C GLU A 109 -25.15 10.29 -3.24
N LYS A 110 -24.37 10.84 -2.30
CA LYS A 110 -24.89 11.82 -1.35
C LYS A 110 -25.15 13.17 -2.04
N ALA A 111 -24.26 13.60 -2.92
CA ALA A 111 -24.42 14.84 -3.67
C ALA A 111 -25.62 14.77 -4.63
N GLU A 112 -25.81 13.64 -5.32
CA GLU A 112 -26.94 13.38 -6.20
C GLU A 112 -28.27 13.46 -5.44
N LYS A 113 -28.39 12.79 -4.29
CA LYS A 113 -29.59 12.86 -3.44
C LYS A 113 -29.91 14.29 -2.97
N GLN A 114 -28.89 15.09 -2.68
CA GLN A 114 -29.07 16.49 -2.29
C GLN A 114 -29.58 17.33 -3.46
N PHE A 115 -29.00 17.12 -4.65
CA PHE A 115 -29.44 17.79 -5.86
C PHE A 115 -30.90 17.47 -6.22
N ASP A 116 -31.31 16.21 -6.12
CA ASP A 116 -32.69 15.78 -6.39
C ASP A 116 -33.70 16.39 -5.41
N GLN A 117 -33.31 16.50 -4.12
CA GLN A 117 -34.12 17.15 -3.09
C GLN A 117 -34.28 18.65 -3.37
N GLU A 118 -33.24 19.31 -3.87
CA GLU A 118 -33.26 20.73 -4.22
C GLU A 118 -33.95 21.01 -5.57
N ASN A 119 -34.09 20.01 -6.44
CA ASN A 119 -34.67 20.14 -7.80
C ASN A 119 -35.80 19.13 -8.12
N PRO A 120 -36.89 19.08 -7.33
CA PRO A 120 -37.93 18.03 -7.45
C PRO A 120 -38.78 18.06 -8.73
N LYS A 121 -38.55 19.01 -9.66
CA LYS A 121 -39.40 19.23 -10.85
C LYS A 121 -38.79 18.76 -12.19
N ARG A 122 -37.74 17.93 -12.16
CA ARG A 122 -37.11 17.37 -13.38
C ARG A 122 -37.16 15.84 -13.51
N SER A 123 -37.92 15.15 -12.65
CA SER A 123 -38.20 13.72 -12.79
C SER A 123 -39.51 13.45 -13.50
#